data_AF-A0A919TDE2-F1
#
_entry.id   AF-A0A919TDE2-F1
#
_cell.length_a   1.000
_cell.length_b   1.000
_cell.length_c   1.000
_cell.angle_alpha   90.00
_cell.angle_beta   90.00
_cell.angle_gamma   90.00
#
_symmetry.space_group_name_H-M   'P 1'
#
loop_
_entity.id
_entity.type
_entity.pdbx_description
1 polymer ?
#
loop_
_entity_poly.entity_id
_entity_poly.type
_entity_poly.pdbx_seq_one_letter_code
_entity_poly.pdbx_strand_id
1 'polypeptide(L)'
;MTDNHDESIDWRVRTIHDASSIRAFNEATFDDTDGSGDLGRLAAGALIVATTIVIDELFMDIEMLAVGGDTAPGDRRDFLVLADLPERFASRYDARFARSFLVATVAVTARLSLDCWSAPASVGEALALSLVVERARNLLVEHEIVDAEAAGELYKGFEDAAFDDLDHQWLYHPQSDGVVNTFGAAASDVIAWFEQNEEADGCIHPYSTAQ
;
A
#
# COMPACT_ATOMS: atom_id res chain seq x y z
N MET A 1 15.42 -4.46 -32.02
CA MET A 1 15.18 -5.54 -31.04
C MET A 1 16.18 -5.44 -29.87
N THR A 2 16.57 -4.22 -29.51
CA THR A 2 17.56 -3.88 -28.46
C THR A 2 16.96 -2.97 -27.38
N ASP A 3 15.71 -2.50 -27.53
CA ASP A 3 15.03 -1.58 -26.58
C ASP A 3 14.69 -2.27 -25.25
N ASN A 4 13.98 -3.41 -25.30
CA ASN A 4 13.36 -3.99 -24.10
C ASN A 4 14.37 -4.48 -23.05
N HIS A 5 15.57 -4.86 -23.49
CA HIS A 5 16.64 -5.30 -22.60
C HIS A 5 17.34 -4.12 -21.91
N ASP A 6 17.48 -2.99 -22.61
CA ASP A 6 18.13 -1.78 -22.08
C ASP A 6 17.21 -1.08 -21.07
N GLU A 7 15.89 -1.02 -21.32
CA GLU A 7 14.88 -0.54 -20.38
C GLU A 7 14.81 -1.39 -19.10
N SER A 8 14.91 -2.72 -19.22
CA SER A 8 14.93 -3.65 -18.08
C SER A 8 16.20 -3.49 -17.23
N ILE A 9 17.35 -3.18 -17.83
CA ILE A 9 18.59 -2.88 -17.09
C ILE A 9 18.49 -1.51 -16.41
N ASP A 10 18.00 -0.48 -17.08
CA ASP A 10 17.81 0.85 -16.51
C ASP A 10 16.87 0.82 -15.31
N TRP A 11 15.76 0.07 -15.41
CA TRP A 11 14.83 -0.12 -14.31
C TRP A 11 15.51 -0.75 -13.10
N ARG A 12 16.24 -1.87 -13.27
CA ARG A 12 16.92 -2.54 -12.14
C ARG A 12 17.89 -1.61 -11.42
N VAL A 13 18.71 -0.86 -12.18
CA VAL A 13 19.70 0.06 -11.60
C VAL A 13 19.02 1.17 -10.81
N ARG A 14 17.99 1.80 -11.38
CA ARG A 14 17.22 2.84 -10.68
C ARG A 14 16.52 2.31 -9.44
N THR A 15 15.85 1.17 -9.53
CA THR A 15 15.14 0.55 -8.41
C THR A 15 16.10 0.21 -7.27
N ILE A 16 17.27 -0.38 -7.55
CA ILE A 16 18.29 -0.64 -6.51
C ILE A 16 18.77 0.66 -5.85
N HIS A 17 18.92 1.75 -6.62
CA HIS A 17 19.29 3.04 -6.05
C HIS A 17 18.20 3.56 -5.08
N ASP A 18 16.94 3.44 -5.46
CA ASP A 18 15.79 3.93 -4.67
C ASP A 18 15.62 3.18 -3.34
N ALA A 19 16.09 1.92 -3.27
CA ALA A 19 16.09 1.11 -2.05
C ALA A 19 16.77 1.81 -0.85
N SER A 20 17.76 2.67 -1.11
CA SER A 20 18.44 3.46 -0.07
C SER A 20 17.52 4.45 0.67
N SER A 21 16.33 4.71 0.13
CA SER A 21 15.31 5.55 0.76
C SER A 21 14.54 4.82 1.87
N ILE A 22 14.60 3.49 1.92
CA ILE A 22 14.06 2.70 3.03
C ILE A 22 15.11 2.63 4.14
N ARG A 23 14.76 3.18 5.30
CA ARG A 23 15.61 3.15 6.50
C ARG A 23 14.97 2.42 7.67
N ALA A 24 13.65 2.24 7.63
CA ALA A 24 12.88 1.61 8.69
C ALA A 24 13.06 0.08 8.72
N PHE A 25 13.46 -0.50 7.59
CA PHE A 25 13.68 -1.92 7.41
C PHE A 25 15.03 -2.18 6.74
N ASN A 26 15.60 -3.35 6.99
CA ASN A 26 16.84 -3.76 6.34
C ASN A 26 16.54 -4.67 5.13
N GLU A 27 17.53 -4.88 4.28
CA GLU A 27 17.38 -5.67 3.05
C GLU A 27 16.98 -7.13 3.33
N ALA A 28 17.39 -7.68 4.49
CA ALA A 28 17.03 -9.04 4.91
C ALA A 28 15.57 -9.17 5.36
N THR A 29 14.83 -8.06 5.49
CA THR A 29 13.39 -8.09 5.70
C THR A 29 12.63 -8.51 4.42
N PHE A 30 13.25 -8.35 3.24
CA PHE A 30 12.63 -8.59 1.93
C PHE A 30 13.14 -9.86 1.23
N ASP A 31 13.88 -10.73 1.93
CA ASP A 31 14.48 -11.95 1.38
C ASP A 31 14.69 -13.00 2.48
N ASP A 32 14.13 -14.20 2.31
CA ASP A 32 14.31 -15.36 3.21
C ASP A 32 15.43 -16.31 2.72
N THR A 33 16.12 -15.96 1.62
CA THR A 33 17.19 -16.78 1.05
C THR A 33 18.59 -16.29 1.38
N ASP A 34 19.50 -17.25 1.62
CA ASP A 34 20.88 -17.07 2.10
C ASP A 34 21.84 -16.34 1.11
N GLY A 35 21.53 -15.11 0.69
CA GLY A 35 22.58 -14.11 0.44
C GLY A 35 22.87 -13.66 -1.00
N SER A 36 21.88 -13.51 -1.89
CA SER A 36 22.02 -12.57 -3.01
C SER A 36 21.31 -11.25 -2.67
N GLY A 37 21.97 -10.38 -1.90
CA GLY A 37 21.39 -9.11 -1.40
C GLY A 37 20.78 -8.18 -2.46
N ASP A 38 21.03 -8.43 -3.74
CA ASP A 38 20.42 -7.69 -4.84
C ASP A 38 18.89 -7.87 -4.93
N LEU A 39 18.34 -9.04 -4.56
CA LEU A 39 16.88 -9.27 -4.59
C LEU A 39 16.14 -8.49 -3.48
N GLY A 40 16.62 -8.56 -2.24
CA GLY A 40 16.07 -7.76 -1.14
C GLY A 40 16.16 -6.25 -1.43
N ARG A 41 17.25 -5.80 -2.07
CA ARG A 41 17.38 -4.41 -2.58
C ARG A 41 16.39 -4.07 -3.67
N LEU A 42 16.18 -4.95 -4.64
CA LEU A 42 15.20 -4.75 -5.69
C LEU A 42 13.78 -4.68 -5.13
N ALA A 43 13.44 -5.53 -4.17
CA ALA A 43 12.15 -5.48 -3.48
C ALA A 43 11.98 -4.17 -2.69
N ALA A 44 12.95 -3.81 -1.85
CA ALA A 44 12.94 -2.53 -1.12
C ALA A 44 12.80 -1.32 -2.06
N GLY A 45 13.54 -1.33 -3.18
CA GLY A 45 13.43 -0.30 -4.21
C GLY A 45 12.07 -0.28 -4.91
N ALA A 46 11.52 -1.45 -5.25
CA ALA A 46 10.21 -1.57 -5.88
C ALA A 46 9.11 -1.02 -4.98
N LEU A 47 9.23 -1.13 -3.66
CA LEU A 47 8.30 -0.53 -2.70
C LEU A 47 8.30 1.01 -2.75
N ILE A 48 9.46 1.64 -2.98
CA ILE A 48 9.57 3.10 -3.17
C ILE A 48 8.98 3.53 -4.51
N VAL A 49 9.25 2.78 -5.58
CA VAL A 49 8.65 3.02 -6.89
C VAL A 49 7.12 2.89 -6.81
N ALA A 50 6.62 1.84 -6.17
CA ALA A 50 5.20 1.61 -5.93
C ALA A 50 4.55 2.73 -5.11
N THR A 51 5.22 3.23 -4.07
CA THR A 51 4.74 4.39 -3.29
C THR A 51 4.48 5.60 -4.19
N THR A 52 5.41 5.91 -5.10
CA THR A 52 5.29 7.05 -6.02
C THR A 52 4.10 6.84 -6.97
N ILE A 53 3.99 5.65 -7.57
CA ILE A 53 2.90 5.33 -8.49
C ILE A 53 1.54 5.42 -7.79
N VAL A 54 1.37 4.80 -6.63
CA VAL A 54 0.10 4.81 -5.89
C VAL A 54 -0.30 6.23 -5.51
N ILE A 55 0.64 7.09 -5.13
CA ILE A 55 0.35 8.50 -4.82
C ILE A 55 -0.12 9.25 -6.07
N ASP A 56 0.57 9.11 -7.20
CA ASP A 56 0.20 9.76 -8.46
C ASP A 56 -1.17 9.27 -8.96
N GLU A 57 -1.45 7.98 -8.84
CA GLU A 57 -2.74 7.40 -9.19
C GLU A 57 -3.88 7.87 -8.28
N LEU A 58 -3.62 8.08 -6.98
CA LEU A 58 -4.61 8.67 -6.09
C LEU A 58 -4.92 10.12 -6.45
N PHE A 59 -3.95 10.91 -6.92
CA PHE A 59 -4.22 12.23 -7.47
C PHE A 59 -5.14 12.15 -8.69
N MET A 60 -4.88 11.22 -9.61
CA MET A 60 -5.73 11.00 -10.79
C MET A 60 -7.16 10.59 -10.39
N ASP A 61 -7.31 9.67 -9.43
CA ASP A 61 -8.62 9.26 -8.93
C ASP A 61 -9.40 10.42 -8.29
N ILE A 62 -8.72 11.29 -7.53
CA ILE A 62 -9.32 12.50 -6.94
C ILE A 62 -9.78 13.46 -8.02
N GLU A 63 -8.99 13.67 -9.09
CA GLU A 63 -9.38 14.51 -10.22
C GLU A 63 -10.59 13.94 -10.95
N MET A 64 -10.63 12.63 -11.18
CA MET A 64 -11.79 11.97 -11.80
C MET A 64 -13.06 12.14 -10.96
N LEU A 65 -12.98 11.98 -9.64
CA LEU A 65 -14.11 12.22 -8.72
C LEU A 65 -14.59 13.67 -8.75
N ALA A 66 -13.68 14.63 -8.87
CA ALA A 66 -14.02 16.05 -8.97
C ALA A 66 -14.81 16.40 -10.25
N VAL A 67 -14.62 15.63 -11.33
CA VAL A 67 -15.32 15.82 -12.62
C VAL A 67 -16.60 14.98 -12.71
N GLY A 68 -16.60 13.75 -12.17
CA GLY A 68 -17.62 12.72 -12.41
C GLY A 68 -18.86 12.75 -11.47
N GLY A 69 -18.85 13.56 -10.42
CA GLY A 69 -19.88 13.57 -9.38
C GLY A 69 -19.43 12.77 -8.14
N ASP A 70 -19.75 13.28 -6.96
CA ASP A 70 -19.03 13.08 -5.69
C ASP A 70 -18.62 11.65 -5.27
N THR A 71 -19.21 10.59 -5.83
CA THR A 71 -18.96 9.18 -5.43
C THR A 71 -18.60 8.31 -6.63
N ALA A 72 -17.63 7.41 -6.43
CA ALA A 72 -17.27 6.42 -7.44
C ALA A 72 -18.53 5.64 -7.89
N PRO A 73 -18.82 5.55 -9.20
CA PRO A 73 -19.92 4.73 -9.70
C PRO A 73 -19.74 3.27 -9.28
N GLY A 74 -20.83 2.49 -9.28
CA GLY A 74 -20.75 1.04 -9.06
C GLY A 74 -19.88 0.31 -10.09
N ASP A 75 -19.56 0.95 -11.21
CA ASP A 75 -18.55 0.50 -12.17
C ASP A 75 -17.26 1.33 -11.97
N ARG A 76 -16.33 0.79 -11.18
CA ARG A 76 -15.09 1.47 -10.76
C ARG A 76 -13.92 1.23 -11.70
N ARG A 77 -14.15 0.60 -12.85
CA ARG A 77 -13.09 0.17 -13.79
C ARG A 77 -12.26 1.30 -14.36
N ASP A 78 -12.76 2.54 -14.29
CA ASP A 78 -12.05 3.73 -14.75
C ASP A 78 -11.11 4.32 -13.67
N PHE A 79 -11.28 3.94 -12.40
CA PHE A 79 -10.37 4.34 -11.32
C PHE A 79 -9.17 3.42 -11.23
N LEU A 80 -8.11 3.92 -10.61
CA LEU A 80 -6.82 3.25 -10.49
C LEU A 80 -6.70 2.62 -9.11
N VAL A 81 -6.27 3.37 -8.09
CA VAL A 81 -6.07 2.85 -6.72
C VAL A 81 -7.39 2.56 -6.05
N LEU A 82 -8.40 3.39 -6.32
CA LEU A 82 -9.73 3.15 -5.78
C LEU A 82 -10.22 1.77 -6.26
N ALA A 83 -10.09 1.40 -7.54
CA ALA A 83 -10.60 0.12 -8.04
C ALA A 83 -10.10 -1.11 -7.23
N ASP A 84 -8.90 -1.03 -6.66
CA ASP A 84 -8.26 -2.09 -5.86
C ASP A 84 -8.70 -2.12 -4.39
N LEU A 85 -9.50 -1.15 -3.93
CA LEU A 85 -10.09 -1.15 -2.59
C LEU A 85 -11.30 -2.09 -2.48
N PRO A 86 -11.64 -2.55 -1.26
CA PRO A 86 -12.76 -3.46 -1.03
C PRO A 86 -14.06 -3.07 -1.73
N GLU A 87 -14.48 -3.87 -2.72
CA GLU A 87 -15.61 -3.56 -3.60
C GLU A 87 -16.92 -3.32 -2.84
N ARG A 88 -17.10 -3.99 -1.69
CA ARG A 88 -18.31 -3.86 -0.85
C ARG A 88 -18.58 -2.44 -0.36
N PHE A 89 -17.57 -1.57 -0.34
CA PHE A 89 -17.69 -0.16 0.05
C PHE A 89 -17.57 0.81 -1.11
N ALA A 90 -17.58 0.33 -2.35
CA ALA A 90 -17.52 1.12 -3.58
C ALA A 90 -18.30 2.45 -3.51
N SER A 91 -19.56 2.36 -3.07
CA SER A 91 -20.50 3.50 -2.98
C SER A 91 -20.15 4.55 -1.93
N ARG A 92 -19.15 4.30 -1.09
CA ARG A 92 -18.68 5.17 -0.01
C ARG A 92 -17.36 5.86 -0.32
N TYR A 93 -16.73 5.53 -1.44
CA TYR A 93 -15.47 6.14 -1.86
C TYR A 93 -15.78 7.42 -2.64
N ASP A 94 -15.99 8.50 -1.88
CA ASP A 94 -16.18 9.84 -2.39
C ASP A 94 -14.86 10.62 -2.49
N ALA A 95 -14.92 11.85 -3.03
CA ALA A 95 -13.74 12.71 -3.15
C ALA A 95 -13.07 13.01 -1.80
N ARG A 96 -13.82 12.97 -0.70
CA ARG A 96 -13.31 13.21 0.65
C ARG A 96 -12.56 11.99 1.17
N PHE A 97 -13.12 10.80 0.99
CA PHE A 97 -12.47 9.53 1.26
C PHE A 97 -11.15 9.46 0.51
N ALA A 98 -11.15 9.74 -0.80
CA ALA A 98 -9.94 9.66 -1.63
C ALA A 98 -8.82 10.61 -1.13
N ARG A 99 -9.16 11.84 -0.73
CA ARG A 99 -8.19 12.77 -0.12
C ARG A 99 -7.68 12.28 1.25
N SER A 100 -8.56 11.72 2.08
CA SER A 100 -8.17 11.18 3.39
C SER A 100 -7.27 9.96 3.23
N PHE A 101 -7.57 9.12 2.24
CA PHE A 101 -6.77 7.96 1.86
C PHE A 101 -5.41 8.36 1.31
N LEU A 102 -5.34 9.36 0.42
CA LEU A 102 -4.06 9.94 -0.03
C LEU A 102 -3.19 10.41 1.15
N VAL A 103 -3.77 11.11 2.12
CA VAL A 103 -3.03 11.55 3.31
C VAL A 103 -2.57 10.36 4.15
N ALA A 104 -3.40 9.33 4.33
CA ALA A 104 -3.00 8.11 5.02
C ALA A 104 -1.84 7.40 4.29
N THR A 105 -1.91 7.28 2.97
CA THR A 105 -0.84 6.73 2.11
C THR A 105 0.46 7.50 2.29
N VAL A 106 0.43 8.83 2.17
CA VAL A 106 1.63 9.66 2.37
C VAL A 106 2.18 9.51 3.79
N ALA A 107 1.30 9.48 4.80
CA ALA A 107 1.73 9.37 6.20
C ALA A 107 2.41 8.03 6.51
N VAL A 108 1.83 6.90 6.08
CA VAL A 108 2.39 5.57 6.34
C VAL A 108 3.65 5.32 5.51
N THR A 109 3.67 5.74 4.24
CA THR A 109 4.84 5.52 3.36
C THR A 109 6.02 6.41 3.73
N ALA A 110 5.78 7.62 4.25
CA ALA A 110 6.86 8.47 4.78
C ALA A 110 7.64 7.80 5.93
N ARG A 111 7.00 6.91 6.69
CA ARG A 111 7.64 6.16 7.79
C ARG A 111 8.64 5.13 7.29
N LEU A 112 8.52 4.63 6.05
CA LEU A 112 9.52 3.73 5.44
C LEU A 112 10.91 4.39 5.39
N SER A 113 10.93 5.71 5.24
CA SER A 113 12.15 6.50 5.21
C SER A 113 12.62 6.99 6.58
N LEU A 114 11.96 6.63 7.68
CA LEU A 114 12.45 6.95 9.03
C LEU A 114 13.39 5.86 9.54
N ASP A 115 14.25 6.18 10.52
CA ASP A 115 15.18 5.20 11.10
C ASP A 115 14.47 4.17 12.01
N CYS A 116 13.26 4.49 12.48
CA CYS A 116 12.43 3.61 13.29
C CYS A 116 11.06 3.44 12.62
N TRP A 117 10.65 2.19 12.41
CA TRP A 117 9.30 1.87 11.95
C TRP A 117 8.26 2.11 13.05
N SER A 118 7.09 2.60 12.66
CA SER A 118 5.87 2.50 13.44
C SER A 118 4.75 1.96 12.56
N ALA A 119 4.06 0.93 13.07
CA ALA A 119 2.99 0.25 12.37
C ALA A 119 1.85 1.21 11.96
N PRO A 120 1.01 0.82 10.98
CA PRO A 120 -0.16 1.60 10.60
C PRO A 120 -1.04 1.95 11.82
N ALA A 121 -1.34 3.24 11.97
CA ALA A 121 -2.13 3.76 13.09
C ALA A 121 -3.64 3.70 12.86
N SER A 122 -4.07 3.29 11.66
CA SER A 122 -5.47 3.19 11.27
C SER A 122 -5.68 2.13 10.18
N VAL A 123 -6.92 1.74 9.95
CA VAL A 123 -7.31 0.85 8.85
C VAL A 123 -6.89 1.44 7.50
N GLY A 124 -7.07 2.75 7.31
CA GLY A 124 -6.74 3.45 6.08
C GLY A 124 -5.25 3.40 5.79
N GLU A 125 -4.40 3.57 6.81
CA GLU A 125 -2.95 3.39 6.66
C GLU A 125 -2.57 1.94 6.34
N ALA A 126 -3.21 0.96 6.98
CA ALA A 126 -2.95 -0.45 6.70
C ALA A 126 -3.33 -0.82 5.26
N LEU A 127 -4.52 -0.44 4.81
CA LEU A 127 -4.96 -0.63 3.42
C LEU A 127 -4.06 0.09 2.41
N ALA A 128 -3.62 1.31 2.72
CA ALA A 128 -2.71 2.03 1.84
C ALA A 128 -1.38 1.30 1.71
N LEU A 129 -0.80 0.84 2.81
CA LEU A 129 0.44 0.08 2.79
C LEU A 129 0.28 -1.25 2.04
N SER A 130 -0.84 -1.96 2.20
CA SER A 130 -1.07 -3.23 1.52
C SER A 130 -1.18 -3.06 0.00
N LEU A 131 -1.82 -1.99 -0.47
CA LEU A 131 -1.88 -1.67 -1.90
C LEU A 131 -0.50 -1.30 -2.47
N VAL A 132 0.32 -0.60 -1.69
CA VAL A 132 1.71 -0.28 -2.09
C VAL A 132 2.55 -1.55 -2.19
N VAL A 133 2.44 -2.48 -1.23
CA VAL A 133 3.13 -3.78 -1.28
C VAL A 133 2.69 -4.59 -2.50
N GLU A 134 1.38 -4.67 -2.75
CA GLU A 134 0.85 -5.40 -3.89
C GLU A 134 1.32 -4.80 -5.22
N ARG A 135 1.33 -3.46 -5.33
CA ARG A 135 1.90 -2.79 -6.49
C ARG A 135 3.39 -3.11 -6.67
N ALA A 136 4.14 -3.17 -5.58
CA ALA A 136 5.56 -3.47 -5.62
C ALA A 136 5.83 -4.92 -6.07
N ARG A 137 5.00 -5.89 -5.67
CA ARG A 137 5.05 -7.26 -6.21
C ARG A 137 4.80 -7.28 -7.71
N ASN A 138 3.76 -6.59 -8.16
CA ASN A 138 3.40 -6.56 -9.58
C ASN A 138 4.53 -5.96 -10.43
N LEU A 139 5.20 -4.90 -9.96
CA LEU A 139 6.38 -4.35 -10.64
C LEU A 139 7.51 -5.39 -10.80
N LEU A 140 7.79 -6.21 -9.78
CA LEU A 140 8.81 -7.26 -9.88
C LEU A 140 8.44 -8.33 -10.91
N VAL A 141 7.16 -8.69 -11.00
CA VAL A 141 6.65 -9.66 -11.97
C VAL A 141 6.65 -9.08 -13.39
N GLU A 142 6.17 -7.85 -13.56
CA GLU A 142 6.11 -7.13 -14.84
C GLU A 142 7.50 -6.94 -15.46
N HIS A 143 8.52 -6.70 -14.64
CA HIS A 143 9.92 -6.58 -15.07
C HIS A 143 10.67 -7.92 -15.15
N GLU A 144 9.96 -9.05 -15.03
CA GLU A 144 10.51 -10.41 -15.12
C GLU A 144 11.67 -10.64 -14.13
N ILE A 145 11.59 -10.05 -12.93
CA ILE A 145 12.58 -10.23 -11.86
C ILE A 145 12.34 -11.57 -11.17
N VAL A 146 11.08 -11.83 -10.83
CA VAL A 146 10.58 -13.04 -10.19
C VAL A 146 9.18 -13.37 -10.72
N ASP A 147 8.69 -14.59 -10.50
CA ASP A 147 7.28 -14.90 -10.71
C ASP A 147 6.41 -14.42 -9.54
N ALA A 148 5.09 -14.54 -9.68
CA ALA A 148 4.13 -14.04 -8.69
C ALA A 148 4.22 -14.76 -7.34
N GLU A 149 4.56 -16.06 -7.33
CA GLU A 149 4.71 -16.83 -6.09
C GLU A 149 5.94 -16.36 -5.31
N ALA A 150 7.08 -16.24 -6.00
CA ALA A 150 8.31 -15.72 -5.41
C ALA A 150 8.18 -14.26 -4.97
N ALA A 151 7.45 -13.42 -5.71
CA ALA A 151 7.15 -12.04 -5.28
C ALA A 151 6.36 -12.01 -3.96
N GLY A 152 5.43 -12.94 -3.76
CA GLY A 152 4.70 -13.10 -2.50
C GLY A 152 5.63 -13.41 -1.33
N GLU A 153 6.49 -14.42 -1.49
CA GLU A 153 7.42 -14.85 -0.42
C GLU A 153 8.46 -13.78 -0.07
N LEU A 154 8.94 -12.98 -1.05
CA LEU A 154 9.88 -11.89 -0.79
C LEU A 154 9.32 -10.84 0.19
N TYR A 155 8.03 -10.51 0.12
CA TYR A 155 7.43 -9.49 0.98
C TYR A 155 6.90 -10.03 2.30
N LYS A 156 6.87 -11.34 2.51
CA LYS A 156 6.27 -11.94 3.71
C LYS A 156 6.92 -11.46 5.01
N GLY A 157 8.26 -11.47 5.06
CA GLY A 157 9.00 -10.97 6.22
C GLY A 157 8.77 -9.47 6.47
N PHE A 158 8.60 -8.70 5.40
CA PHE A 158 8.21 -7.29 5.50
C PHE A 158 6.79 -7.13 6.04
N GLU A 159 5.81 -7.87 5.52
CA GLU A 159 4.42 -7.75 5.95
C GLU A 159 4.24 -8.16 7.42
N ASP A 160 4.85 -9.27 7.83
CA ASP A 160 4.84 -9.72 9.23
C ASP A 160 5.39 -8.62 10.17
N ALA A 161 6.45 -7.93 9.77
CA ALA A 161 7.06 -6.86 10.56
C ALA A 161 6.32 -5.52 10.45
N ALA A 162 5.72 -5.22 9.30
CA ALA A 162 5.15 -3.91 9.02
C ALA A 162 3.74 -3.74 9.57
N PHE A 163 2.95 -4.82 9.59
CA PHE A 163 1.53 -4.78 9.94
C PHE A 163 1.22 -5.11 11.40
N ASP A 164 2.13 -5.64 12.21
CA ASP A 164 1.91 -5.90 13.65
C ASP A 164 0.55 -6.57 13.96
N ASP A 165 0.25 -7.68 13.26
CA ASP A 165 -1.02 -8.45 13.35
C ASP A 165 -2.32 -7.70 12.95
N LEU A 166 -2.22 -6.57 12.22
CA LEU A 166 -3.39 -5.86 11.71
C LEU A 166 -4.10 -6.62 10.57
N ASP A 167 -5.29 -7.18 10.86
CA ASP A 167 -6.12 -7.90 9.90
C ASP A 167 -6.98 -6.96 9.02
N HIS A 168 -6.31 -6.25 8.11
CA HIS A 168 -6.96 -5.44 7.07
C HIS A 168 -7.53 -6.30 5.92
N GLN A 169 -6.97 -7.50 5.72
CA GLN A 169 -7.36 -8.43 4.65
C GLN A 169 -8.81 -8.92 4.80
N TRP A 170 -9.32 -9.02 6.03
CA TRP A 170 -10.72 -9.31 6.29
C TRP A 170 -11.69 -8.38 5.54
N LEU A 171 -11.26 -7.15 5.21
CA LEU A 171 -12.10 -6.23 4.45
C LEU A 171 -12.37 -6.67 3.00
N TYR A 172 -11.57 -7.57 2.45
CA TYR A 172 -11.79 -8.10 1.10
C TYR A 172 -12.75 -9.30 1.10
N HIS A 173 -13.02 -9.91 2.25
CA HIS A 173 -13.87 -11.09 2.34
C HIS A 173 -15.36 -10.76 2.58
N PRO A 174 -16.29 -11.54 1.99
CA PRO A 174 -17.69 -11.49 2.38
C PRO A 174 -17.82 -11.89 3.85
N GLN A 175 -18.70 -11.21 4.61
CA GLN A 175 -18.89 -11.41 6.05
C GLN A 175 -18.91 -12.90 6.41
N SER A 176 -17.85 -13.34 7.10
CA SER A 176 -17.86 -14.58 7.85
C SER A 176 -18.48 -14.27 9.20
N ASP A 177 -19.67 -14.80 9.45
CA ASP A 177 -20.38 -14.64 10.72
C ASP A 177 -19.49 -15.09 11.89
N GLY A 178 -18.97 -14.14 12.68
CA GLY A 178 -18.40 -14.40 14.01
C GLY A 178 -16.89 -14.23 14.20
N VAL A 179 -16.13 -13.72 13.22
CA VAL A 179 -14.71 -13.37 13.44
C VAL A 179 -14.60 -11.97 14.06
N VAL A 180 -13.93 -11.87 15.21
CA VAL A 180 -13.60 -10.61 15.88
C VAL A 180 -12.39 -10.02 15.17
N ASN A 181 -12.52 -8.85 14.56
CA ASN A 181 -11.42 -8.13 13.91
C ASN A 181 -10.73 -7.19 14.91
N THR A 182 -9.44 -6.93 14.71
CA THR A 182 -8.67 -5.95 15.52
C THR A 182 -9.29 -4.54 15.43
N PHE A 183 -9.92 -4.22 14.30
CA PHE A 183 -10.53 -2.90 14.04
C PHE A 183 -12.00 -2.74 14.46
N GLY A 184 -12.61 -3.77 15.08
CA GLY A 184 -13.98 -3.71 15.60
C GLY A 184 -15.04 -3.19 14.61
N ALA A 185 -15.94 -2.35 15.13
CA ALA A 185 -17.06 -1.75 14.40
C ALA A 185 -16.64 -0.75 13.29
N ALA A 186 -15.39 -0.26 13.30
CA ALA A 186 -14.87 0.66 12.29
C ALA A 186 -14.85 0.03 10.90
N ALA A 187 -14.83 -1.30 10.81
CA ALA A 187 -14.90 -1.99 9.53
C ALA A 187 -16.21 -1.79 8.77
N SER A 188 -17.26 -1.23 9.38
CA SER A 188 -18.56 -0.96 8.72
C SER A 188 -18.75 0.49 8.26
N ASP A 189 -17.94 1.41 8.78
CA ASP A 189 -17.96 2.84 8.43
C ASP A 189 -16.60 3.25 7.86
N VAL A 190 -16.55 3.55 6.55
CA VAL A 190 -15.30 3.93 5.88
C VAL A 190 -14.68 5.20 6.44
N ILE A 191 -15.46 6.05 7.13
CA ILE A 191 -14.94 7.24 7.79
C ILE A 191 -14.08 6.85 9.00
N ALA A 192 -14.52 5.84 9.76
CA ALA A 192 -13.80 5.32 10.92
C ALA A 192 -12.47 4.65 10.53
N TRP A 193 -12.23 4.38 9.24
CA TRP A 193 -10.94 3.85 8.78
C TRP A 193 -9.78 4.81 8.99
N PHE A 194 -10.06 6.09 9.19
CA PHE A 194 -9.06 7.13 9.40
C PHE A 194 -8.93 7.56 10.87
N GLU A 195 -9.58 6.84 11.78
CA GLU A 195 -9.47 7.05 13.22
C GLU A 195 -8.29 6.27 13.80
N GLN A 196 -7.76 6.76 14.93
CA GLN A 196 -6.60 6.17 15.58
C GLN A 196 -6.99 4.85 16.24
N ASN A 197 -6.24 3.80 15.91
CA ASN A 197 -6.30 2.54 16.62
C ASN A 197 -5.80 2.77 18.07
N GLU A 198 -6.57 2.32 19.06
CA GLU A 198 -6.27 2.50 20.48
C GLU A 198 -4.93 1.88 20.89
N GLU A 199 -4.50 0.85 20.16
CA GLU A 199 -3.26 0.11 20.41
C GLU A 199 -2.04 0.67 19.64
N ALA A 200 -2.25 1.64 18.73
CA ALA A 200 -1.16 2.18 17.91
C ALA A 200 -0.40 3.31 18.62
N ASP A 201 0.93 3.16 18.69
CA ASP A 201 1.86 4.20 19.17
C ASP A 201 2.06 5.37 18.17
N GLY A 202 1.45 5.29 16.98
CA GLY A 202 1.55 6.28 15.91
C GLY A 202 0.59 7.47 16.03
N CYS A 203 0.88 8.56 15.31
CA CYS A 203 -0.01 9.72 15.17
C CYS A 203 -0.65 9.72 13.79
N ILE A 204 -1.96 9.97 13.73
CA ILE A 204 -2.69 10.22 12.47
C ILE A 204 -2.58 11.70 12.09
N HIS A 205 -2.44 11.96 10.80
CA HIS A 205 -2.39 13.32 10.29
C HIS A 205 -3.73 14.06 10.53
N PRO A 206 -3.73 15.31 11.03
CA PRO A 206 -4.96 16.02 11.40
C PRO A 206 -5.98 16.17 10.27
N TYR A 207 -5.54 16.18 9.01
CA TYR A 207 -6.46 16.21 7.86
C TYR A 207 -7.40 15.00 7.81
N SER A 208 -6.91 13.82 8.21
CA SER A 208 -7.69 12.58 8.18
C SER A 208 -8.73 12.52 9.30
N THR A 209 -8.53 13.27 10.38
CA THR A 209 -9.44 13.33 11.54
C THR A 209 -10.27 14.61 11.63
N ALA A 210 -9.83 15.70 11.00
CA ALA A 210 -10.54 16.98 10.99
C ALA A 210 -11.74 16.87 10.05
N GLN A 211 -12.89 16.55 10.63
CA GLN A 211 -14.11 16.30 9.89
C GLN A 211 -15.07 17.47 9.77
#